data_AF-A0AAD7MJP4-F1
#
_entry.id   AF-A0AAD7MJP4-F1
#
_cell.length_a   1.000
_cell.length_b   1.000
_cell.length_c   1.000
_cell.angle_alpha   90.00
_cell.angle_beta   90.00
_cell.angle_gamma   90.00
#
_symmetry.space_group_name_H-M   'P 1'
#
loop_
_entity.id
_entity.type
_entity.pdbx_description
1 polymer ?
#
loop_
_entity_poly.entity_id
_entity_poly.type
_entity_poly.pdbx_seq_one_letter_code
_entity_poly.pdbx_strand_id
1 'polypeptide(L)'
;MSQLELSENMNAVTNKDAGSETHEVPKDAGSEKAPAGPRDSGAPFDDEDADMIVRSSDLVDFRVHKVCLSKASLVFRDMIKLQARGPLSATTYPDTLSPTGLPIVPLLDEPAPAVEMLLRFCYIPLLPPSTTSNSPSTSATTAEKSSILSQMESGALPADRVFAFAWLYRQRDLVLAAASHPAREPLLAGPPYPEYELIPALALHKLLAFRRHLRALAATCAPSGDFS
;
A
#
# COMPACT_ATOMS: atom_id res chain seq x y z
N MET A 1 -42.39 -19.63 46.75
CA MET A 1 -41.09 -19.91 47.38
C MET A 1 -40.12 -18.82 46.94
N SER A 2 -39.54 -18.10 47.91
CA SER A 2 -38.45 -17.10 47.83
C SER A 2 -38.62 -15.97 46.79
N GLN A 3 -39.14 -14.77 47.09
CA GLN A 3 -38.71 -13.73 48.03
C GLN A 3 -37.28 -13.19 47.87
N LEU A 4 -37.24 -11.86 47.75
CA LEU A 4 -36.22 -10.87 48.16
C LEU A 4 -35.24 -10.28 47.12
N GLU A 5 -35.75 -9.21 46.50
CA GLU A 5 -35.14 -7.87 46.38
C GLU A 5 -33.97 -7.56 47.34
N LEU A 6 -33.00 -6.74 46.93
CA LEU A 6 -33.00 -5.29 47.21
C LEU A 6 -31.68 -4.64 46.79
N SER A 7 -31.85 -3.54 46.07
CA SER A 7 -30.95 -2.40 46.02
C SER A 7 -30.51 -1.96 47.42
N GLU A 8 -29.26 -1.51 47.56
CA GLU A 8 -28.95 -0.53 48.60
C GLU A 8 -27.76 0.35 48.18
N ASN A 9 -28.10 1.61 47.98
CA ASN A 9 -27.23 2.75 47.86
C ASN A 9 -27.55 3.63 49.08
N MET A 10 -26.63 3.81 50.03
CA MET A 10 -26.58 5.04 50.82
C MET A 10 -25.31 5.13 51.66
N ASN A 11 -24.64 6.27 51.48
CA ASN A 11 -23.63 6.94 52.30
C ASN A 11 -23.71 6.70 53.82
N ALA A 12 -22.56 6.72 54.50
CA ALA A 12 -22.02 7.96 55.08
C ALA A 12 -20.89 7.72 56.11
N VAL A 13 -20.18 8.81 56.42
CA VAL A 13 -19.66 9.21 57.74
C VAL A 13 -18.12 9.24 57.93
N THR A 14 -17.62 10.49 57.80
CA THR A 14 -16.67 11.23 58.66
C THR A 14 -15.17 11.32 58.37
N ASN A 15 -14.77 12.58 58.15
CA ASN A 15 -13.44 13.17 58.26
C ASN A 15 -12.85 13.05 59.67
N LYS A 16 -11.51 12.91 59.80
CA LYS A 16 -10.70 13.70 60.75
C LYS A 16 -9.18 13.62 60.52
N ASP A 17 -8.58 14.81 60.42
CA ASP A 17 -7.22 15.27 60.78
C ASP A 17 -5.93 14.83 60.04
N ALA A 18 -5.36 15.85 59.37
CA ALA A 18 -4.02 16.43 59.53
C ALA A 18 -2.74 15.56 59.43
N GLY A 19 -1.95 15.86 58.40
CA GLY A 19 -0.53 15.47 58.31
C GLY A 19 0.10 16.02 57.04
N SER A 20 0.77 17.16 57.15
CA SER A 20 1.62 17.74 56.11
C SER A 20 2.93 16.96 56.04
N GLU A 21 3.14 16.18 54.98
CA GLU A 21 4.47 15.69 54.60
C GLU A 21 4.68 15.85 53.10
N THR A 22 5.73 16.60 52.78
CA THR A 22 6.26 16.87 51.45
C THR A 22 6.67 15.57 50.76
N HIS A 23 5.99 15.20 49.67
CA HIS A 23 6.43 14.11 48.81
C HIS A 23 6.86 14.66 47.45
N GLU A 24 8.17 14.59 47.22
CA GLU A 24 8.83 14.84 45.95
C GLU A 24 8.13 14.04 44.84
N VAL A 25 7.76 14.72 43.76
CA VAL A 25 7.22 14.09 42.56
C VAL A 25 8.39 13.46 41.79
N PRO A 26 8.45 12.12 41.62
CA PRO A 26 9.31 11.54 40.60
C PRO A 26 8.61 11.76 39.25
N LYS A 27 9.16 12.68 38.45
CA LYS A 27 8.90 12.74 37.02
C LYS A 27 9.59 11.54 36.36
N ASP A 28 8.85 10.44 36.20
CA ASP A 28 9.21 9.44 35.21
C ASP A 28 7.94 8.80 34.64
N ALA A 29 7.32 9.51 33.70
CA ALA A 29 6.42 8.90 32.73
C ALA A 29 7.24 8.76 31.44
N GLY A 30 7.58 7.51 31.13
CA GLY A 30 8.45 7.10 30.03
C GLY A 30 8.13 7.85 28.75
N SER A 31 9.08 8.68 28.33
CA SER A 31 9.21 9.09 26.95
C SER A 31 9.78 7.90 26.18
N GLU A 32 8.92 7.16 25.49
CA GLU A 32 9.35 6.22 24.48
C GLU A 32 10.01 7.05 23.36
N LYS A 33 11.33 7.18 23.49
CA LYS A 33 12.19 7.96 22.61
C LYS A 33 12.14 7.31 21.24
N ALA A 34 11.33 7.87 20.32
CA ALA A 34 11.39 7.52 18.91
C ALA A 34 12.86 7.56 18.45
N PRO A 35 13.37 6.54 17.74
CA PRO A 35 14.76 6.53 17.31
C PRO A 35 15.04 7.76 16.46
N ALA A 36 16.06 8.54 16.85
CA ALA A 36 16.42 9.82 16.26
C ALA A 36 17.23 9.69 14.95
N GLY A 37 17.19 8.53 14.30
CA GLY A 37 17.95 8.23 13.10
C GLY A 37 17.13 7.43 12.08
N PRO A 38 17.62 7.35 10.83
CA PRO A 38 16.97 6.57 9.79
C PRO A 38 16.77 5.12 10.20
N ARG A 39 15.61 4.56 9.86
CA ARG A 39 15.25 3.16 10.12
C ARG A 39 14.97 2.45 8.80
N ASP A 40 15.36 1.19 8.67
CA ASP A 40 14.99 0.39 7.50
C ASP A 40 13.50 0.05 7.53
N SER A 41 12.83 0.07 6.38
CA SER A 41 11.43 -0.33 6.25
C SER A 41 11.19 -1.83 6.47
N GLY A 42 12.23 -2.65 6.27
CA GLY A 42 12.11 -4.11 6.22
C GLY A 42 11.42 -4.62 4.95
N ALA A 43 11.10 -5.91 4.94
CA ALA A 43 10.41 -6.56 3.82
C ALA A 43 9.10 -5.84 3.44
N PRO A 44 8.80 -5.66 2.14
CA PRO A 44 9.50 -6.22 0.97
C PRO A 44 10.59 -5.30 0.38
N PHE A 45 11.08 -4.30 1.11
CA PHE A 45 12.04 -3.29 0.62
C PHE A 45 13.38 -3.37 1.36
N ASP A 46 13.82 -4.59 1.67
CA ASP A 46 15.07 -4.92 2.35
C ASP A 46 16.08 -5.66 1.46
N ASP A 47 15.84 -5.67 0.15
CA ASP A 47 16.71 -6.32 -0.85
C ASP A 47 18.18 -5.84 -0.77
N GLU A 48 19.12 -6.78 -0.79
CA GLU A 48 20.57 -6.49 -0.72
C GLU A 48 21.14 -5.96 -2.05
N ASP A 49 20.51 -6.30 -3.18
CA ASP A 49 20.90 -5.88 -4.53
C ASP A 49 20.29 -4.54 -4.98
N ALA A 50 19.55 -3.88 -4.08
CA ALA A 50 19.01 -2.54 -4.31
C ALA A 50 20.12 -1.52 -4.62
N ASP A 51 19.85 -0.63 -5.58
CA ASP A 51 20.81 0.35 -6.10
C ASP A 51 20.47 1.80 -5.70
N MET A 52 19.44 1.99 -4.86
CA MET A 52 18.97 3.28 -4.36
C MET A 52 18.20 3.12 -3.04
N ILE A 53 18.18 4.18 -2.23
CA ILE A 53 17.29 4.31 -1.07
C ILE A 53 16.31 5.46 -1.33
N VAL A 54 15.02 5.22 -1.11
CA VAL A 54 14.02 6.27 -0.97
C VAL A 54 13.74 6.44 0.51
N ARG A 55 13.89 7.66 1.03
CA ARG A 55 13.68 8.00 2.44
C ARG A 55 12.40 8.80 2.60
N SER A 56 11.49 8.34 3.46
CA SER A 56 10.27 9.08 3.81
C SER A 56 10.55 10.27 4.75
N SER A 57 9.54 11.12 4.95
CA SER A 57 9.61 12.29 5.84
C SER A 57 9.83 11.92 7.32
N ASP A 58 9.40 10.72 7.73
CA ASP A 58 9.58 10.14 9.06
C ASP A 58 10.85 9.26 9.19
N LEU A 59 11.81 9.46 8.29
CA LEU A 59 13.13 8.81 8.28
C LEU A 59 13.07 7.28 8.14
N VAL A 60 12.13 6.76 7.36
CA VAL A 60 12.10 5.35 6.98
C VAL A 60 12.75 5.18 5.61
N ASP A 61 13.74 4.29 5.55
CA ASP A 61 14.54 3.99 4.37
C ASP A 61 13.99 2.74 3.67
N PHE A 62 13.62 2.92 2.40
CA PHE A 62 13.14 1.86 1.52
C PHE A 62 14.21 1.55 0.48
N ARG A 63 14.70 0.31 0.45
CA ARG A 63 15.68 -0.12 -0.55
C ARG A 63 14.99 -0.45 -1.85
N VAL A 64 15.42 0.20 -2.93
CA VAL A 64 14.74 0.11 -4.23
C VAL A 64 15.69 0.02 -5.42
N HIS A 65 15.13 -0.43 -6.55
CA HIS A 65 15.78 -0.61 -7.82
C HIS A 65 15.40 0.52 -8.77
N LYS A 66 16.37 1.33 -9.19
CA LYS A 66 16.20 2.45 -10.14
C LYS A 66 15.49 2.02 -11.40
N VAL A 67 15.77 0.80 -11.89
CA VAL A 67 15.14 0.26 -13.10
C VAL A 67 13.63 0.05 -12.95
N CYS A 68 13.18 -0.45 -11.80
CA CYS A 68 11.77 -0.65 -11.50
C CYS A 68 11.05 0.70 -11.44
N LEU A 69 11.59 1.64 -10.65
CA LEU A 69 11.02 2.98 -10.50
C LEU A 69 11.03 3.76 -11.81
N SER A 70 12.10 3.67 -12.61
CA SER A 70 12.20 4.37 -13.90
C SER A 70 11.24 3.84 -14.96
N LYS A 71 10.90 2.54 -14.89
CA LYS A 71 9.91 1.93 -15.80
C LYS A 71 8.49 2.20 -15.35
N ALA A 72 8.26 2.30 -14.04
CA ALA A 72 6.94 2.50 -13.46
C ALA A 72 6.51 3.97 -13.34
N SER A 73 7.43 4.93 -13.49
CA SER A 73 7.11 6.37 -13.38
C SER A 73 8.12 7.25 -14.09
N LEU A 74 7.64 8.14 -14.95
CA LEU A 74 8.48 9.16 -15.58
C LEU A 74 9.09 10.13 -14.57
N VAL A 75 8.36 10.44 -13.50
CA VAL A 75 8.84 11.38 -12.47
C VAL A 75 10.05 10.78 -11.78
N PHE A 76 9.97 9.51 -11.37
CA PHE A 76 11.12 8.81 -10.80
C PHE A 76 12.27 8.70 -11.80
N ARG A 77 11.99 8.36 -13.07
CA ARG A 77 13.03 8.31 -14.12
C ARG A 77 13.78 9.64 -14.25
N ASP A 78 13.06 10.75 -14.30
CA ASP A 78 13.64 12.06 -14.54
C ASP A 78 14.36 12.59 -13.28
N MET A 79 13.84 12.29 -12.10
CA MET A 79 14.52 12.55 -10.82
C MET A 79 15.82 11.76 -10.67
N ILE A 80 15.83 10.46 -10.99
CA ILE A 80 17.04 9.61 -10.97
C ILE A 80 18.09 10.15 -11.95
N LYS A 81 17.68 10.56 -13.15
CA LYS A 81 18.58 11.20 -14.13
C LYS A 81 19.16 12.51 -13.61
N LEU A 82 18.39 13.27 -12.85
CA LEU A 82 18.82 14.53 -12.28
C LEU A 82 19.86 14.32 -11.17
N GLN A 83 19.69 13.30 -10.31
CA GLN A 83 20.70 12.89 -9.33
C GLN A 83 22.02 12.43 -9.98
N ALA A 84 21.95 11.76 -11.13
CA ALA A 84 23.13 11.33 -11.87
C ALA A 84 23.97 12.50 -12.44
N ARG A 85 23.41 13.71 -12.53
CA ARG A 85 24.09 14.91 -13.04
C ARG A 85 24.86 15.69 -11.96
N GLY A 86 24.89 15.17 -10.74
CA GLY A 86 25.54 15.78 -9.58
C GLY A 86 24.57 15.90 -8.40
N PRO A 87 25.08 16.06 -7.17
CA PRO A 87 24.23 16.14 -5.98
C PRO A 87 23.27 17.32 -6.12
N LEU A 88 21.97 17.02 -6.07
CA LEU A 88 20.92 18.01 -5.92
C LEU A 88 21.06 18.61 -4.53
N SER A 89 21.84 19.69 -4.43
CA SER A 89 22.08 20.46 -3.21
C SER A 89 22.57 19.63 -2.02
N ALA A 90 23.88 19.41 -1.97
CA ALA A 90 24.61 19.03 -0.75
C ALA A 90 24.46 20.03 0.42
N THR A 91 23.68 21.11 0.23
CA THR A 91 23.46 22.18 1.18
C THR A 91 22.22 22.01 2.05
N THR A 92 21.32 21.08 1.72
CA THR A 92 20.04 20.91 2.46
C THR A 92 19.95 19.58 3.23
N TYR A 93 20.62 18.53 2.76
CA TYR A 93 20.65 17.22 3.44
C TYR A 93 22.09 16.68 3.47
N PRO A 94 22.70 16.49 4.66
CA PRO A 94 24.05 15.96 4.77
C PRO A 94 24.17 14.50 4.31
N ASP A 95 23.06 13.76 4.28
CA ASP A 95 23.02 12.33 3.94
C ASP A 95 22.48 12.11 2.52
N THR A 96 23.30 12.41 1.52
CA THR A 96 22.98 12.04 0.11
C THR A 96 23.41 10.62 -0.24
N LEU A 97 24.20 9.98 0.63
CA LEU A 97 24.68 8.62 0.50
C LEU A 97 24.41 7.86 1.81
N SER A 98 23.99 6.61 1.68
CA SER A 98 23.86 5.69 2.80
C SER A 98 25.23 5.28 3.35
N PRO A 99 25.30 4.65 4.54
CA PRO A 99 26.53 4.04 5.04
C PRO A 99 27.14 3.01 4.08
N THR A 100 26.31 2.41 3.23
CA THR A 100 26.70 1.44 2.19
C THR A 100 27.03 2.09 0.84
N GLY A 101 26.98 3.42 0.74
CA GLY A 101 27.26 4.18 -0.48
C GLY A 101 26.11 4.23 -1.50
N LEU A 102 24.91 3.81 -1.11
CA LEU A 102 23.72 3.91 -1.96
C LEU A 102 23.21 5.36 -2.00
N PRO A 103 22.79 5.88 -3.17
CA PRO A 103 22.19 7.20 -3.25
C PRO A 103 20.86 7.25 -2.51
N ILE A 104 20.68 8.29 -1.69
CA ILE A 104 19.43 8.53 -0.94
C ILE A 104 18.60 9.59 -1.67
N VAL A 105 17.35 9.27 -1.94
CA VAL A 105 16.31 10.20 -2.42
C VAL A 105 15.37 10.49 -1.25
N PRO A 106 15.40 11.69 -0.66
CA PRO A 106 14.42 12.05 0.37
C PRO A 106 13.10 12.51 -0.27
N LEU A 107 11.98 11.95 0.19
CA LEU A 107 10.61 12.40 -0.09
C LEU A 107 10.10 13.18 1.13
N LEU A 108 10.29 14.49 1.07
CA LEU A 108 10.18 15.38 2.25
C LEU A 108 8.78 15.51 2.82
N ASP A 109 7.76 15.31 1.99
CA ASP A 109 6.36 15.52 2.36
C ASP A 109 5.59 14.20 2.57
N GLU A 110 6.20 13.04 2.23
CA GLU A 110 5.51 11.75 2.20
C GLU A 110 5.92 10.86 3.38
N PRO A 111 4.98 10.45 4.26
CA PRO A 111 5.27 9.55 5.36
C PRO A 111 5.45 8.10 4.89
N ALA A 112 6.08 7.25 5.69
CA ALA A 112 6.39 5.85 5.33
C ALA A 112 5.22 5.07 4.71
N PRO A 113 3.99 5.08 5.27
CA PRO A 113 2.88 4.32 4.69
C PRO A 113 2.50 4.79 3.27
N ALA A 114 2.65 6.07 2.97
CA ALA A 114 2.37 6.61 1.64
C ALA A 114 3.47 6.23 0.64
N VAL A 115 4.74 6.31 1.07
CA VAL A 115 5.90 5.88 0.27
C VAL A 115 5.86 4.38 0.02
N GLU A 116 5.61 3.57 1.03
CA GLU A 116 5.49 2.10 0.92
C GLU A 116 4.42 1.73 -0.10
N MET A 117 3.26 2.37 -0.02
CA MET A 117 2.18 2.19 -0.98
C MET A 117 2.68 2.54 -2.39
N LEU A 118 3.17 3.77 -2.62
CA LEU A 118 3.70 4.20 -3.92
C LEU A 118 4.75 3.25 -4.49
N LEU A 119 5.67 2.76 -3.66
CA LEU A 119 6.69 1.81 -4.08
C LEU A 119 6.08 0.45 -4.42
N ARG A 120 5.12 -0.06 -3.64
CA ARG A 120 4.38 -1.29 -3.98
C ARG A 120 3.69 -1.18 -5.33
N PHE A 121 3.23 0.01 -5.74
CA PHE A 121 2.74 0.25 -7.10
C PHE A 121 3.85 0.11 -8.15
N CYS A 122 5.00 0.73 -7.90
CA CYS A 122 6.15 0.64 -8.81
C CYS A 122 6.72 -0.78 -8.94
N TYR A 123 6.47 -1.63 -7.93
CA TYR A 123 6.91 -3.01 -7.84
C TYR A 123 5.80 -4.04 -8.04
N ILE A 124 4.59 -3.63 -8.46
CA ILE A 124 3.63 -4.58 -9.03
C ILE A 124 4.43 -5.39 -10.04
N PRO A 125 4.49 -6.73 -9.94
CA PRO A 125 5.43 -7.52 -10.73
C PRO A 125 5.22 -7.19 -12.21
N LEU A 126 6.06 -6.30 -12.71
CA LEU A 126 6.22 -6.03 -14.13
C LEU A 126 6.94 -7.27 -14.62
N LEU A 127 6.19 -8.35 -14.85
CA LEU A 127 6.66 -9.33 -15.80
C LEU A 127 6.98 -8.52 -17.07
N PRO A 128 8.18 -8.67 -17.65
CA PRO A 128 8.47 -7.99 -18.90
C PRO A 128 7.32 -8.31 -19.86
N PRO A 129 6.68 -7.30 -20.49
CA PRO A 129 5.63 -7.57 -21.43
C PRO A 129 6.23 -8.51 -22.47
N SER A 130 5.67 -9.72 -22.59
CA SER A 130 5.98 -10.62 -23.68
C SER A 130 5.84 -9.80 -24.95
N THR A 131 6.98 -9.59 -25.61
CA THR A 131 7.14 -8.70 -26.74
C THR A 131 6.00 -8.87 -27.73
N THR A 132 5.22 -7.82 -27.99
CA THR A 132 4.69 -7.47 -29.33
C THR A 132 3.83 -6.20 -29.23
N SER A 133 4.39 -5.10 -29.73
CA SER A 133 3.77 -4.22 -30.74
C SER A 133 4.24 -2.80 -30.51
N ASN A 134 5.11 -2.38 -31.41
CA ASN A 134 5.67 -1.05 -31.46
C ASN A 134 4.54 -0.10 -31.94
N SER A 135 3.85 0.56 -31.02
CA SER A 135 3.03 1.73 -31.35
C SER A 135 3.62 2.95 -30.67
N PRO A 136 4.08 3.96 -31.42
CA PRO A 136 4.57 5.19 -30.83
C PRO A 136 3.38 6.05 -30.37
N SER A 137 3.61 6.84 -29.33
CA SER A 137 2.74 7.91 -28.82
C SER A 137 1.48 7.48 -28.05
N THR A 138 1.68 7.15 -26.79
CA THR A 138 0.69 7.51 -25.76
C THR A 138 1.48 7.99 -24.55
N SER A 139 1.11 9.15 -24.01
CA SER A 139 1.67 9.73 -22.78
C SER A 139 1.89 8.65 -21.71
N ALA A 140 3.01 8.68 -21.00
CA ALA A 140 3.45 7.56 -20.16
C ALA A 140 2.46 7.11 -19.07
N THR A 141 1.56 7.99 -18.62
CA THR A 141 0.47 7.63 -17.70
C THR A 141 -0.54 6.65 -18.33
N THR A 142 -0.66 6.61 -19.66
CA THR A 142 -1.47 5.63 -20.40
C THR A 142 -0.72 4.31 -20.61
N ALA A 143 0.61 4.36 -20.77
CA ALA A 143 1.45 3.18 -20.99
C ALA A 143 1.54 2.29 -19.74
N GLU A 144 1.56 2.90 -18.55
CA GLU A 144 1.55 2.17 -17.28
C GLU A 144 0.21 1.44 -17.07
N LYS A 145 -0.92 2.11 -17.36
CA LYS A 145 -2.26 1.50 -17.30
C LYS A 145 -2.45 0.36 -18.31
N SER A 146 -1.95 0.51 -19.54
CA SER A 146 -2.09 -0.51 -20.58
C SER A 146 -1.29 -1.77 -20.26
N SER A 147 -0.13 -1.64 -19.62
CA SER A 147 0.66 -2.79 -19.16
C SER A 147 -0.11 -3.65 -18.15
N ILE A 148 -0.72 -3.02 -17.13
CA ILE A 148 -1.51 -3.73 -16.10
C ILE A 148 -2.70 -4.47 -16.73
N LEU A 149 -3.42 -3.83 -17.67
CA LEU A 149 -4.54 -4.46 -18.37
C LEU A 149 -4.07 -5.66 -19.21
N SER A 150 -2.99 -5.51 -19.97
CA SER A 150 -2.44 -6.61 -20.78
C SER A 150 -1.98 -7.80 -19.93
N GLN A 151 -1.41 -7.54 -18.75
CA GLN A 151 -1.00 -8.58 -17.80
C GLN A 151 -2.19 -9.27 -17.14
N MET A 152 -3.28 -8.54 -16.89
CA MET A 152 -4.54 -9.11 -16.42
C MET A 152 -5.16 -10.03 -17.48
N GLU A 153 -5.22 -9.57 -18.73
CA GLU A 153 -5.78 -10.34 -19.86
C GLU A 153 -4.98 -11.60 -20.16
N SER A 154 -3.65 -11.53 -20.07
CA SER A 154 -2.75 -12.69 -20.21
C SER A 154 -2.74 -13.63 -19.00
N GLY A 155 -3.37 -13.25 -17.88
CA GLY A 155 -3.43 -14.04 -16.65
C GLY A 155 -2.15 -13.98 -15.80
N ALA A 156 -1.15 -13.18 -16.19
CA ALA A 156 0.07 -12.97 -15.41
C ALA A 156 -0.20 -12.25 -14.08
N LEU A 157 -1.22 -11.38 -14.05
CA LEU A 157 -1.65 -10.68 -12.86
C LEU A 157 -3.15 -10.95 -12.59
N PRO A 158 -3.50 -11.59 -11.46
CA PRO A 158 -4.89 -11.92 -11.19
C PRO A 158 -5.76 -10.66 -11.02
N ALA A 159 -6.94 -10.68 -11.65
CA ALA A 159 -7.87 -9.55 -11.69
C ALA A 159 -8.26 -9.05 -10.29
N ASP A 160 -8.29 -9.94 -9.28
CA ASP A 160 -8.65 -9.57 -7.91
C ASP A 160 -7.57 -8.71 -7.25
N ARG A 161 -6.30 -8.99 -7.57
CA ARG A 161 -5.17 -8.16 -7.15
C ARG A 161 -5.17 -6.82 -7.89
N VAL A 162 -5.47 -6.82 -9.19
CA VAL A 162 -5.60 -5.58 -9.98
C VAL A 162 -6.72 -4.70 -9.45
N PHE A 163 -7.88 -5.28 -9.11
CA PHE A 163 -8.97 -4.55 -8.46
C PHE A 163 -8.51 -3.91 -7.16
N ALA A 164 -7.81 -4.68 -6.34
CA ALA A 164 -7.32 -4.22 -5.05
C ALA A 164 -6.41 -2.99 -5.19
N PHE A 165 -5.41 -3.08 -6.05
CA PHE A 165 -4.55 -1.96 -6.39
C PHE A 165 -5.34 -0.77 -6.95
N ALA A 166 -6.17 -1.00 -7.96
CA ALA A 166 -6.92 0.05 -8.64
C ALA A 166 -7.84 0.80 -7.66
N TRP A 167 -8.41 0.11 -6.68
CA TRP A 167 -9.23 0.69 -5.64
C TRP A 167 -8.43 1.61 -4.71
N LEU A 168 -7.27 1.14 -4.24
CA LEU A 168 -6.38 1.90 -3.36
C LEU A 168 -5.92 3.21 -4.03
N TYR A 169 -5.49 3.14 -5.28
CA TYR A 169 -5.01 4.31 -6.05
C TYR A 169 -6.10 5.11 -6.76
N ARG A 170 -7.38 4.84 -6.48
CA ARG A 170 -8.52 5.56 -7.07
C ARG A 170 -8.52 5.55 -8.61
N GLN A 171 -8.01 4.48 -9.22
CA GLN A 171 -7.98 4.30 -10.68
C GLN A 171 -9.29 3.67 -11.16
N ARG A 172 -10.32 4.50 -11.36
CA ARG A 172 -11.69 4.05 -11.70
C ARG A 172 -11.74 3.11 -12.92
N ASP A 173 -10.97 3.41 -13.96
CA ASP A 173 -10.97 2.60 -15.20
C ASP A 173 -10.45 1.18 -14.94
N LEU A 174 -9.36 1.07 -14.19
CA LEU A 174 -8.77 -0.22 -13.81
C LEU A 174 -9.69 -0.99 -12.85
N VAL A 175 -10.38 -0.29 -11.93
CA VAL A 175 -11.38 -0.93 -11.05
C VAL A 175 -12.48 -1.57 -11.88
N LEU A 176 -13.03 -0.86 -12.85
CA LEU A 176 -14.11 -1.36 -13.70
C LEU A 176 -13.65 -2.50 -14.61
N ALA A 177 -12.46 -2.38 -15.21
CA ALA A 177 -11.88 -3.43 -16.04
C ALA A 177 -11.63 -4.72 -15.23
N ALA A 178 -11.02 -4.60 -14.05
CA ALA A 178 -10.75 -5.73 -13.16
C ALA A 178 -12.01 -6.35 -12.58
N ALA A 179 -13.02 -5.52 -12.25
CA ALA A 179 -14.30 -6.00 -11.75
C ALA A 179 -15.10 -6.76 -12.83
N SER A 180 -15.03 -6.30 -14.07
CA SER A 180 -15.72 -6.89 -15.23
C SER A 180 -14.99 -8.08 -15.84
N HIS A 181 -13.73 -8.31 -15.46
CA HIS A 181 -12.94 -9.41 -15.98
C HIS A 181 -13.60 -10.76 -15.64
N PRO A 182 -13.80 -11.65 -16.62
CA PRO A 182 -14.39 -12.97 -16.40
C PRO A 182 -13.39 -13.88 -15.68
N ALA A 183 -13.23 -13.69 -14.36
CA ALA A 183 -12.41 -14.55 -13.54
C ALA A 183 -13.01 -15.97 -13.52
N ARG A 184 -12.23 -16.94 -14.03
CA ARG A 184 -12.56 -18.37 -14.03
C ARG A 184 -12.54 -18.98 -12.62
N GLU A 185 -11.74 -18.41 -11.73
CA GLU A 185 -11.60 -18.87 -10.36
C GLU A 185 -12.69 -18.32 -9.42
N PRO A 186 -12.93 -18.99 -8.28
CA PRO A 186 -13.70 -18.40 -7.19
C PRO A 186 -13.11 -17.07 -6.74
N LEU A 187 -13.96 -16.20 -6.20
CA LEU A 187 -13.55 -14.87 -5.77
C LEU A 187 -12.53 -14.99 -4.64
N LEU A 188 -11.41 -14.27 -4.73
CA LEU A 188 -10.31 -14.34 -3.75
C LEU A 188 -9.71 -15.75 -3.60
N ALA A 189 -9.71 -16.56 -4.66
CA ALA A 189 -9.09 -17.89 -4.66
C ALA A 189 -7.55 -17.85 -4.66
N GLY A 190 -6.96 -16.70 -4.98
CA GLY A 190 -5.52 -16.49 -4.93
C GLY A 190 -4.96 -16.37 -3.51
N PRO A 191 -3.62 -16.33 -3.37
CA PRO A 191 -2.99 -16.06 -2.08
C PRO A 191 -3.47 -14.72 -1.49
N PRO A 192 -3.47 -14.57 -0.14
CA PRO A 192 -3.81 -13.31 0.49
C PRO A 192 -2.75 -12.27 0.11
N TYR A 193 -3.10 -11.36 -0.80
CA TYR A 193 -2.18 -10.31 -1.21
C TYR A 193 -2.12 -9.22 -0.14
N PRO A 194 -0.96 -8.59 0.08
CA PRO A 194 -0.80 -7.59 1.13
C PRO A 194 -1.64 -6.33 0.86
N GLU A 195 -2.09 -6.11 -0.38
CA GLU A 195 -3.00 -5.03 -0.72
C GLU A 195 -4.41 -5.23 -0.13
N TYR A 196 -4.81 -6.46 0.18
CA TYR A 196 -6.12 -6.77 0.77
C TYR A 196 -6.27 -6.24 2.19
N GLU A 197 -5.17 -6.09 2.94
CA GLU A 197 -5.18 -5.51 4.28
C GLU A 197 -5.59 -4.03 4.28
N LEU A 198 -5.30 -3.32 3.18
CA LEU A 198 -5.52 -1.89 3.06
C LEU A 198 -6.90 -1.56 2.48
N ILE A 199 -7.64 -2.56 1.99
CA ILE A 199 -8.90 -2.35 1.29
C ILE A 199 -10.06 -2.48 2.26
N PRO A 200 -10.99 -1.51 2.31
CA PRO A 200 -12.19 -1.64 3.13
C PRO A 200 -12.98 -2.88 2.73
N ALA A 201 -13.48 -3.64 3.71
CA ALA A 201 -14.34 -4.79 3.48
C ALA A 201 -15.56 -4.45 2.57
N LEU A 202 -16.03 -3.21 2.63
CA LEU A 202 -17.09 -2.69 1.75
C LEU A 202 -16.72 -2.73 0.26
N ALA A 203 -15.46 -2.47 -0.10
CA ALA A 203 -14.99 -2.49 -1.48
C ALA A 203 -15.01 -3.92 -2.04
N LEU A 204 -14.51 -4.88 -1.25
CA LEU A 204 -14.60 -6.31 -1.58
C LEU A 204 -16.06 -6.74 -1.69
N HIS A 205 -16.92 -6.38 -0.73
CA HIS A 205 -18.34 -6.69 -0.78
C HIS A 205 -19.00 -6.21 -2.09
N LYS A 206 -18.69 -4.98 -2.53
CA LYS A 206 -19.18 -4.43 -3.81
C LYS A 206 -18.68 -5.22 -5.02
N LEU A 207 -17.39 -5.60 -5.05
CA LEU A 207 -16.84 -6.44 -6.11
C LEU A 207 -17.56 -7.80 -6.19
N LEU A 208 -17.74 -8.45 -5.03
CA LEU A 208 -18.40 -9.76 -4.94
C LEU A 208 -19.85 -9.68 -5.44
N ALA A 209 -20.59 -8.66 -5.00
CA ALA A 209 -21.97 -8.41 -5.43
C ALA A 209 -22.06 -8.17 -6.95
N PHE A 210 -21.18 -7.31 -7.48
CA PHE A 210 -21.12 -7.00 -8.91
C PHE A 210 -20.84 -8.24 -9.77
N ARG A 211 -19.85 -9.05 -9.39
CA ARG A 211 -19.50 -10.26 -10.15
C ARG A 211 -20.55 -11.37 -10.06
N ARG A 212 -21.24 -11.49 -8.91
CA ARG A 212 -22.43 -12.37 -8.80
C ARG A 212 -23.50 -11.95 -9.80
N HIS A 213 -23.75 -10.65 -9.92
CA HIS A 213 -24.70 -10.11 -10.89
C HIS A 213 -24.27 -10.39 -12.34
N LEU A 214 -23.00 -10.17 -12.69
CA LEU A 214 -22.48 -10.48 -14.03
C LEU A 214 -22.59 -11.98 -14.37
N ARG A 215 -22.29 -12.87 -13.42
CA ARG A 215 -22.43 -14.33 -13.62
C ARG A 215 -23.88 -14.74 -13.82
N ALA A 216 -24.82 -14.15 -13.08
CA ALA A 216 -26.24 -14.40 -13.25
C ALA A 216 -26.72 -13.98 -14.65
N LEU A 217 -26.32 -12.79 -15.12
CA LEU A 217 -26.63 -12.30 -16.47
C LEU A 217 -26.03 -13.21 -17.56
N ALA A 218 -24.78 -13.62 -17.39
CA ALA A 218 -24.12 -14.54 -18.33
C ALA A 218 -24.84 -15.90 -18.42
N ALA A 219 -25.30 -16.44 -17.29
CA ALA A 219 -26.04 -17.70 -17.24
C ALA A 219 -27.40 -17.60 -17.96
N THR A 220 -28.08 -16.44 -17.90
CA THR A 220 -29.35 -16.22 -18.61
C THR A 220 -29.20 -16.04 -20.12
N CYS A 221 -28.02 -15.62 -20.59
CA CYS A 221 -27.76 -15.38 -22.01
C CYS A 221 -27.11 -16.57 -22.74
N ALA A 222 -26.69 -17.63 -22.02
CA ALA A 222 -26.17 -18.84 -22.65
C ALA A 222 -27.34 -19.55 -23.38
N PRO A 223 -27.32 -19.65 -24.72
CA PRO A 223 -28.37 -20.37 -25.43
C PRO A 223 -28.33 -21.83 -24.97
N SER A 224 -29.48 -22.36 -24.56
CA SER A 224 -29.70 -23.79 -24.36
C SER A 224 -29.38 -24.49 -25.67
N GLY A 225 -28.15 -24.99 -25.78
CA GLY A 225 -27.68 -25.76 -26.92
C GLY A 225 -28.30 -27.15 -26.91
N ASP A 226 -29.61 -27.21 -27.13
CA ASP A 226 -30.34 -28.43 -27.45
C ASP A 226 -30.83 -28.30 -28.89
N PHE A 227 -29.98 -28.72 -29.82
CA PHE A 227 -30.40 -29.20 -31.12
C PHE A 227 -29.90 -30.63 -31.25
N SER A 228 -30.78 -31.58 -30.97
CA SER A 228 -30.75 -32.95 -31.53
C SER A 228 -31.86 -33.05 -32.56
#